data_AF-A0A960SV40-F1
#
_entry.id   AF-A0A960SV40-F1
#
_cell.length_a   1.000
_cell.length_b   1.000
_cell.length_c   1.000
_cell.angle_alpha   90.00
_cell.angle_beta   90.00
_cell.angle_gamma   90.00
#
_symmetry.space_group_name_H-M   'P 1'
#
loop_
_entity.id
_entity.type
_entity.pdbx_description
1 polymer ?
#
loop_
_entity_poly.entity_id
_entity_poly.type
_entity_poly.pdbx_seq_one_letter_code
_entity_poly.pdbx_strand_id
1 'polypeptide(L)'
;MDASASPTFAERCTKLRSHISRIQSIDADKGLVRTMENIRTELVGHLSRVEALMKTRQVFSAIDGMLLPVIDVNALKGLKKTIGTLIGKLDNNRSQIGSGNTWADCDVKAKGLADNLERDLRVIWTKFISDERPAYEMFNAFSALPQCTTPLRELQRLSGVLDGLRKTLPLSPAAIEEVRSTAARMREHINSLGLDGEPAEMVAFLKKCSGPDGAPLTDLTPEVFQWIKDKGYAATLRVKPR
;
A
#
# COMPACT_ATOMS: atom_id res chain seq x y z
N MET A 1 -44.69 37.27 57.73
CA MET A 1 -43.53 37.89 57.05
C MET A 1 -42.30 37.25 57.68
N ASP A 2 -41.83 36.14 57.12
CA ASP A 2 -40.63 35.47 57.63
C ASP A 2 -39.38 36.23 57.16
N ALA A 3 -38.65 36.79 58.12
CA ALA A 3 -37.35 37.38 57.90
C ALA A 3 -36.36 36.25 57.57
N SER A 4 -36.03 36.08 56.29
CA SER A 4 -34.99 35.15 55.88
C SER A 4 -33.63 35.66 56.41
N ALA A 5 -33.12 34.96 57.43
CA ALA A 5 -31.81 35.24 57.98
C ALA A 5 -30.75 35.18 56.87
N SER A 6 -29.93 36.23 56.78
CA SER A 6 -28.84 36.28 55.80
C SER A 6 -27.81 35.17 56.09
N PRO A 7 -27.38 34.40 55.08
CA PRO A 7 -26.50 33.26 55.29
C PRO A 7 -25.16 33.69 55.87
N THR A 8 -24.71 32.94 56.88
CA THR A 8 -23.48 33.20 57.61
C THR A 8 -22.25 33.10 56.69
N PHE A 9 -21.13 33.74 57.05
CA PHE A 9 -19.90 33.69 56.26
C PHE A 9 -19.39 32.24 56.06
N ALA A 10 -19.57 31.38 57.06
CA ALA A 10 -19.23 29.97 56.99
C ALA A 10 -20.10 29.21 55.96
N GLU A 11 -21.42 29.48 55.91
CA GLU A 11 -22.31 28.90 54.90
C GLU A 11 -21.94 29.34 53.48
N ARG A 12 -21.53 30.60 53.30
CA ARG A 12 -21.04 31.12 52.01
C ARG A 12 -19.76 30.40 51.58
N CYS A 13 -18.82 30.15 52.49
CA CYS A 13 -17.59 29.40 52.20
C CYS A 13 -17.87 27.94 51.81
N THR A 14 -18.77 27.26 52.52
CA THR A 14 -19.16 25.88 52.19
C THR A 14 -19.84 25.79 50.82
N LYS A 15 -20.72 26.75 50.51
CA LYS A 15 -21.38 26.84 49.20
C LYS A 15 -20.39 27.13 48.06
N LEU A 16 -19.38 27.96 48.30
CA LEU A 16 -18.33 28.21 47.32
C LEU A 16 -17.47 26.96 47.07
N ARG A 17 -17.10 26.22 48.12
CA ARG A 17 -16.35 24.95 47.99
C ARG A 17 -17.14 23.93 47.17
N SER A 18 -18.44 23.76 47.43
CA SER A 18 -19.26 22.83 46.66
C SER A 18 -19.39 23.25 45.19
N HIS A 19 -19.50 24.56 44.91
CA HIS A 19 -19.49 25.08 43.53
C HIS A 19 -18.15 24.83 42.83
N ILE A 20 -17.01 25.06 43.51
CA ILE A 20 -15.67 24.79 42.95
C ILE A 20 -15.53 23.29 42.65
N SER A 21 -15.89 22.41 43.58
CA SER A 21 -15.85 20.96 43.35
C SER A 21 -16.75 20.53 42.17
N ARG A 22 -17.92 21.15 42.02
CA ARG A 22 -18.82 20.88 40.88
C ARG A 22 -18.22 21.36 39.56
N ILE A 23 -17.63 22.55 39.52
CA ILE A 23 -16.94 23.07 38.32
C ILE A 23 -15.77 22.16 37.94
N GLN A 24 -14.96 21.74 38.91
CA GLN A 24 -13.85 20.81 38.70
C GLN A 24 -14.33 19.46 38.15
N SER A 25 -15.44 18.92 38.65
CA SER A 25 -16.05 17.70 38.11
C SER A 25 -16.49 17.87 36.66
N ILE A 26 -17.18 18.97 36.34
CA ILE A 26 -17.64 19.26 34.98
C ILE A 26 -16.46 19.42 34.02
N ASP A 27 -15.38 20.08 34.44
CA ASP A 27 -14.21 20.26 33.58
C ASP A 27 -13.41 18.96 33.40
N ALA A 28 -13.34 18.11 34.43
CA ALA A 28 -12.81 16.76 34.30
C ALA A 28 -13.63 15.91 33.31
N ASP A 29 -14.96 15.99 33.39
CA ASP A 29 -15.86 15.29 32.46
C ASP A 29 -15.70 15.81 31.02
N LYS A 30 -15.57 17.12 30.80
CA LYS A 30 -15.27 17.69 29.48
C LYS A 30 -13.94 17.19 28.92
N GLY A 31 -12.90 17.14 29.75
CA GLY A 31 -11.59 16.63 29.35
C GLY A 31 -11.65 15.15 28.94
N LEU A 32 -12.43 14.37 29.68
CA LEU A 32 -12.68 12.96 29.37
C LEU A 32 -13.44 12.79 28.04
N VAL A 33 -14.51 13.57 27.82
CA VAL A 33 -15.29 13.54 26.58
C VAL A 33 -14.40 13.86 25.37
N ARG A 34 -13.58 14.91 25.43
CA ARG A 34 -12.63 15.26 24.36
C ARG A 34 -11.64 14.13 24.09
N THR A 35 -11.13 13.50 25.14
CA THR A 35 -10.22 12.36 25.00
C THR A 35 -10.91 11.19 24.29
N MET A 36 -12.15 10.87 24.67
CA MET A 36 -12.92 9.80 24.02
C MET A 36 -13.25 10.13 22.56
N GLU A 37 -13.56 11.38 22.23
CA GLU A 37 -13.80 11.83 20.85
C GLU A 37 -12.55 11.69 19.97
N ASN A 38 -11.38 12.04 20.50
CA ASN A 38 -10.10 11.84 19.81
C ASN A 38 -9.84 10.36 19.56
N ILE A 39 -9.96 9.53 20.61
CA ILE A 39 -9.81 8.07 20.51
C ILE A 39 -10.77 7.49 19.47
N ARG A 40 -12.04 7.90 19.48
CA ARG A 40 -13.04 7.47 18.50
C ARG A 40 -12.64 7.83 17.08
N THR A 41 -12.19 9.07 16.86
CA THR A 41 -11.74 9.54 15.55
C THR A 41 -10.57 8.72 15.04
N GLU A 42 -9.57 8.49 15.88
CA GLU A 42 -8.40 7.68 15.54
C GLU A 42 -8.77 6.21 15.27
N LEU A 43 -9.66 5.62 16.07
CA LEU A 43 -10.17 4.26 15.86
C LEU A 43 -10.90 4.11 14.52
N VAL A 44 -11.74 5.08 14.15
CA VAL A 44 -12.40 5.09 12.82
C VAL A 44 -11.35 5.13 11.71
N GLY A 45 -10.30 5.94 11.86
CA GLY A 45 -9.18 5.98 10.92
C GLY A 45 -8.46 4.63 10.79
N HIS A 46 -8.16 3.97 11.91
CA HIS A 46 -7.54 2.64 11.92
C HIS A 46 -8.43 1.58 11.25
N LEU A 47 -9.73 1.60 11.55
CA LEU A 47 -10.68 0.65 10.96
C LEU A 47 -10.75 0.82 9.44
N SER A 48 -10.94 2.04 8.94
CA SER A 48 -10.99 2.31 7.51
C SER A 48 -9.70 1.90 6.80
N ARG A 49 -8.54 2.12 7.44
CA ARG A 49 -7.25 1.68 6.92
C ARG A 49 -7.14 0.16 6.84
N VAL A 50 -7.49 -0.56 7.92
CA VAL A 50 -7.45 -2.03 7.94
C VAL A 50 -8.42 -2.63 6.93
N GLU A 51 -9.63 -2.09 6.80
CA GLU A 51 -10.61 -2.51 5.80
C GLU A 51 -10.07 -2.37 4.38
N ALA A 52 -9.38 -1.27 4.06
CA ALA A 52 -8.75 -1.08 2.76
C ALA A 52 -7.65 -2.14 2.51
N LEU A 53 -6.78 -2.40 3.49
CA LEU A 53 -5.74 -3.43 3.38
C LEU A 53 -6.32 -4.85 3.26
N MET A 54 -7.42 -5.13 3.97
CA MET A 54 -8.14 -6.40 3.85
C MET A 54 -8.75 -6.58 2.47
N LYS A 55 -9.34 -5.53 1.89
CA LYS A 55 -9.83 -5.55 0.51
C LYS A 55 -8.70 -5.82 -0.48
N THR A 56 -7.55 -5.15 -0.35
CA THR A 56 -6.38 -5.43 -1.18
C THR A 56 -5.91 -6.89 -1.04
N ARG A 57 -5.82 -7.41 0.19
CA ARG A 57 -5.47 -8.81 0.42
C ARG A 57 -6.48 -9.76 -0.22
N GLN A 58 -7.77 -9.45 -0.16
CA GLN A 58 -8.83 -10.24 -0.80
C GLN A 58 -8.66 -10.25 -2.33
N VAL A 59 -8.36 -9.09 -2.93
CA VAL A 59 -8.06 -8.98 -4.36
C VAL A 59 -6.87 -9.86 -4.73
N PHE A 60 -5.79 -9.84 -3.93
CA PHE A 60 -4.62 -10.69 -4.17
C PHE A 60 -4.93 -12.17 -4.04
N SER A 61 -5.75 -12.57 -3.07
CA SER A 61 -6.12 -13.97 -2.89
C SER A 61 -6.96 -14.56 -4.03
N ALA A 62 -7.55 -13.71 -4.87
CA ALA A 62 -8.29 -14.15 -6.06
C ALA A 62 -7.38 -14.42 -7.27
N ILE A 63 -6.08 -14.11 -7.18
CA ILE A 63 -5.11 -14.29 -8.25
C ILE A 63 -4.29 -15.53 -7.98
N ASP A 64 -4.35 -16.49 -8.88
CA ASP A 64 -3.55 -17.71 -8.79
C ASP A 64 -2.04 -17.40 -8.80
N GLY A 65 -1.29 -18.10 -7.96
CA GLY A 65 0.15 -17.91 -7.78
C GLY A 65 0.58 -16.61 -7.08
N MET A 66 -0.33 -15.69 -6.73
CA MET A 66 0.05 -14.47 -6.01
C MET A 66 0.32 -14.77 -4.53
N LEU A 67 1.50 -14.34 -4.05
CA LEU A 67 1.85 -14.45 -2.64
C LEU A 67 0.92 -13.57 -1.78
N LEU A 68 0.60 -14.05 -0.58
CA LEU A 68 -0.12 -13.26 0.41
C LEU A 68 0.81 -12.90 1.58
N PRO A 69 0.67 -11.70 2.14
CA PRO A 69 1.46 -11.31 3.31
C PRO A 69 1.10 -12.20 4.50
N VAL A 70 2.13 -12.58 5.26
CA VAL A 70 1.97 -13.33 6.51
C VAL A 70 1.67 -12.33 7.63
N ILE A 71 0.52 -12.47 8.27
CA ILE A 71 0.14 -11.62 9.40
C ILE A 71 0.88 -12.13 10.65
N ASP A 72 1.61 -11.24 11.33
CA ASP A 72 2.23 -11.55 12.62
C ASP A 72 1.15 -11.84 13.67
N VAL A 73 0.98 -13.12 13.97
CA VAL A 73 0.01 -13.64 14.93
C VAL A 73 0.29 -13.13 16.35
N ASN A 74 1.56 -12.90 16.71
CA ASN A 74 1.94 -12.41 18.03
C ASN A 74 1.60 -10.93 18.18
N ALA A 75 1.90 -10.12 17.16
CA ALA A 75 1.48 -8.72 17.13
C ALA A 75 -0.04 -8.59 17.20
N LEU A 76 -0.79 -9.41 16.46
CA LEU A 76 -2.25 -9.43 16.50
C LEU A 76 -2.80 -9.82 17.89
N LYS A 77 -2.23 -10.86 18.53
CA LYS A 77 -2.58 -11.24 19.91
C LYS A 77 -2.32 -10.10 20.89
N GLY A 78 -1.17 -9.42 20.76
CA GLY A 78 -0.81 -8.26 21.57
C GLY A 78 -1.79 -7.09 21.42
N LEU A 79 -2.22 -6.81 20.18
CA LEU A 79 -3.23 -5.79 19.90
C LEU A 79 -4.60 -6.18 20.50
N LYS A 80 -5.06 -7.42 20.28
CA LYS A 80 -6.32 -7.93 20.86
C LYS A 80 -6.36 -7.81 22.38
N LYS A 81 -5.26 -8.15 23.06
CA LYS A 81 -5.13 -8.00 24.52
C LYS A 81 -5.28 -6.53 24.93
N THR A 82 -4.62 -5.62 24.21
CA THR A 82 -4.65 -4.18 24.51
C THR A 82 -6.05 -3.59 24.29
N ILE A 83 -6.74 -3.99 23.21
CA ILE A 83 -8.14 -3.63 22.95
C ILE A 83 -9.05 -4.13 24.08
N GLY A 84 -8.89 -5.38 24.52
CA GLY A 84 -9.66 -5.93 25.64
C GLY A 84 -9.47 -5.14 26.94
N THR A 85 -8.24 -4.69 27.23
CA THR A 85 -7.97 -3.80 28.38
C THR A 85 -8.66 -2.44 28.20
N LEU A 86 -8.66 -1.88 27.00
CA LEU A 86 -9.30 -0.58 26.71
C LEU A 86 -10.83 -0.66 26.87
N ILE A 87 -11.46 -1.72 26.35
CA ILE A 87 -12.90 -1.98 26.51
C ILE A 87 -13.23 -2.14 28.01
N GLY A 88 -12.46 -2.94 28.74
CA GLY A 88 -12.66 -3.10 30.19
C GLY A 88 -12.56 -1.79 30.97
N LYS A 89 -11.66 -0.87 30.56
CA LYS A 89 -11.57 0.48 31.14
C LYS A 89 -12.77 1.36 30.78
N LEU A 90 -13.25 1.30 29.53
CA LEU A 90 -14.43 2.03 29.08
C LEU A 90 -15.71 1.61 29.82
N ASP A 91 -15.84 0.33 30.12
CA ASP A 91 -17.03 -0.22 30.78
C ASP A 91 -17.00 0.01 32.30
N ASN A 92 -15.85 -0.22 32.95
CA ASN A 92 -15.77 -0.26 34.41
C ASN A 92 -15.16 0.98 35.06
N ASN A 93 -14.31 1.75 34.35
CA ASN A 93 -13.64 2.91 34.94
C ASN A 93 -13.19 3.93 33.88
N ARG A 94 -14.17 4.64 33.30
CA ARG A 94 -13.96 5.59 32.20
C ARG A 94 -12.90 6.66 32.51
N SER A 95 -12.80 7.10 33.76
CA SER A 95 -11.81 8.08 34.22
C SER A 95 -10.35 7.61 34.01
N GLN A 96 -10.13 6.30 33.91
CA GLN A 96 -8.81 5.67 33.73
C GLN A 96 -8.45 5.39 32.26
N ILE A 97 -9.26 5.86 31.30
CA ILE A 97 -8.96 5.63 29.88
C ILE A 97 -7.69 6.37 29.44
N GLY A 98 -7.46 7.56 29.99
CA GLY A 98 -6.25 8.36 29.75
C GLY A 98 -5.08 7.98 30.65
N SER A 99 -5.28 7.12 31.66
CA SER A 99 -4.22 6.73 32.59
C SER A 99 -3.44 5.50 32.08
N GLY A 100 -2.13 5.51 32.29
CA GLY A 100 -1.27 4.34 32.05
C GLY A 100 -1.08 3.97 30.58
N ASN A 101 -1.05 4.95 29.66
CA ASN A 101 -0.68 4.81 28.24
C ASN A 101 -1.42 3.74 27.43
N THR A 102 -2.54 3.19 27.93
CA THR A 102 -3.21 2.04 27.29
C THR A 102 -3.71 2.38 25.89
N TRP A 103 -4.23 3.59 25.70
CA TRP A 103 -4.60 4.07 24.37
C TRP A 103 -3.39 4.22 23.45
N ALA A 104 -2.33 4.90 23.91
CA ALA A 104 -1.12 5.11 23.14
C ALA A 104 -0.49 3.77 22.69
N ASP A 105 -0.43 2.78 23.58
CA ASP A 105 0.03 1.44 23.25
C ASP A 105 -0.86 0.75 22.20
N CYS A 106 -2.18 0.92 22.30
CA CYS A 106 -3.12 0.38 21.33
C CYS A 106 -2.93 1.02 19.95
N ASP A 107 -2.81 2.36 19.91
CA ASP A 107 -2.59 3.15 18.71
C ASP A 107 -1.27 2.75 18.02
N VAL A 108 -0.17 2.68 18.77
CA VAL A 108 1.15 2.26 18.24
C VAL A 108 1.08 0.84 17.67
N LYS A 109 0.46 -0.11 18.38
CA LYS A 109 0.33 -1.49 17.90
C LYS A 109 -0.56 -1.60 16.66
N ALA A 110 -1.66 -0.85 16.61
CA ALA A 110 -2.56 -0.82 15.46
C ALA A 110 -1.86 -0.23 14.23
N LYS A 111 -1.18 0.91 14.38
CA LYS A 111 -0.37 1.54 13.34
C LYS A 111 0.72 0.61 12.83
N GLY A 112 1.53 0.05 13.74
CA GLY A 112 2.63 -0.83 13.36
C GLY A 112 2.17 -2.08 12.60
N LEU A 113 1.04 -2.69 12.99
CA LEU A 113 0.48 -3.82 12.27
C LEU A 113 -0.01 -3.42 10.88
N ALA A 114 -0.71 -2.29 10.76
CA ALA A 114 -1.18 -1.77 9.48
C ALA A 114 -0.03 -1.37 8.55
N ASP A 115 1.02 -0.72 9.07
CA ASP A 115 2.21 -0.32 8.33
C ASP A 115 2.96 -1.53 7.77
N ASN A 116 3.14 -2.57 8.59
CA ASN A 116 3.79 -3.81 8.15
C ASN A 116 2.98 -4.50 7.05
N LEU A 117 1.66 -4.64 7.24
CA LEU A 117 0.79 -5.24 6.23
C LEU A 117 0.79 -4.43 4.92
N GLU A 118 0.70 -3.10 5.01
CA GLU A 118 0.74 -2.23 3.84
C GLU A 118 2.07 -2.36 3.08
N ARG A 119 3.20 -2.34 3.79
CA ARG A 119 4.52 -2.52 3.19
C ARG A 119 4.61 -3.85 2.45
N ASP A 120 4.19 -4.95 3.08
CA ASP A 120 4.30 -6.28 2.49
C ASP A 120 3.38 -6.41 1.26
N LEU A 121 2.16 -5.87 1.32
CA LEU A 121 1.26 -5.77 0.17
C LEU A 121 1.87 -4.94 -0.97
N ARG A 122 2.55 -3.82 -0.66
CA ARG A 122 3.21 -2.97 -1.67
C ARG A 122 4.38 -3.68 -2.34
N VAL A 123 5.14 -4.48 -1.60
CA VAL A 123 6.21 -5.32 -2.16
C VAL A 123 5.63 -6.34 -3.13
N ILE A 124 4.58 -7.06 -2.74
CA ILE A 124 3.89 -8.05 -3.59
C ILE A 124 3.32 -7.36 -4.84
N TRP A 125 2.67 -6.21 -4.69
CA TRP A 125 2.09 -5.45 -5.81
C TRP A 125 3.14 -4.99 -6.82
N THR A 126 4.23 -4.42 -6.30
CA THR A 126 5.35 -3.94 -7.11
C THR A 126 5.99 -5.08 -7.87
N LYS A 127 6.16 -6.24 -7.21
CA LYS A 127 6.68 -7.45 -7.85
C LYS A 127 5.75 -7.92 -8.95
N PHE A 128 4.45 -8.04 -8.70
CA PHE A 128 3.46 -8.45 -9.70
C PHE A 128 3.50 -7.55 -10.96
N ILE A 129 3.47 -6.23 -10.79
CA ILE A 129 3.57 -5.30 -11.94
C ILE A 129 4.90 -5.48 -12.68
N SER A 130 6.00 -5.70 -11.95
CA SER A 130 7.33 -5.88 -12.56
C SER A 130 7.44 -7.19 -13.33
N ASP A 131 6.79 -8.25 -12.83
CA ASP A 131 6.77 -9.57 -13.47
C ASP A 131 5.85 -9.56 -14.72
N GLU A 132 4.74 -8.80 -14.70
CA GLU A 132 3.87 -8.64 -15.87
C GLU A 132 4.44 -7.71 -16.95
N ARG A 133 5.25 -6.71 -16.56
CA ARG A 133 5.80 -5.69 -17.47
C ARG A 133 6.76 -6.32 -18.49
N PRO A 134 6.48 -6.21 -19.81
CA PRO A 134 7.43 -6.61 -20.84
C PRO A 134 8.69 -5.74 -20.79
N ALA A 135 9.86 -6.35 -21.00
CA ALA A 135 11.14 -5.66 -21.10
C ALA A 135 11.22 -4.90 -22.44
N TYR A 136 10.60 -3.72 -22.51
CA TYR A 136 10.53 -2.93 -23.74
C TYR A 136 11.76 -2.04 -23.94
N GLU A 137 12.51 -1.77 -22.86
CA GLU A 137 13.65 -0.86 -22.87
C GLU A 137 14.77 -1.33 -23.80
N MET A 138 14.85 -2.64 -24.06
CA MET A 138 15.78 -3.23 -25.03
C MET A 138 15.52 -2.78 -26.47
N PHE A 139 14.31 -2.30 -26.78
CA PHE A 139 13.98 -1.77 -28.11
C PHE A 139 14.26 -0.27 -28.25
N ASN A 140 14.67 0.43 -27.19
CA ASN A 140 14.96 1.87 -27.24
C ASN A 140 16.07 2.23 -28.24
N ALA A 141 16.95 1.28 -28.56
CA ALA A 141 17.98 1.49 -29.57
C ALA A 141 17.42 1.65 -30.99
N PHE A 142 16.23 1.11 -31.26
CA PHE A 142 15.53 1.32 -32.53
C PHE A 142 14.81 2.67 -32.60
N SER A 143 14.94 3.54 -31.59
CA SER A 143 14.32 4.87 -31.60
C SER A 143 14.75 5.76 -32.77
N ALA A 144 15.93 5.51 -33.34
CA ALA A 144 16.40 6.21 -34.54
C ALA A 144 15.68 5.75 -35.82
N LEU A 145 15.03 4.58 -35.81
CA LEU A 145 14.25 4.10 -36.94
C LEU A 145 12.88 4.82 -36.95
N PRO A 146 12.52 5.54 -38.02
CA PRO A 146 11.26 6.29 -38.09
C PRO A 146 10.03 5.41 -37.83
N GLN A 147 10.04 4.17 -38.31
CA GLN A 147 8.95 3.21 -38.14
C GLN A 147 8.80 2.71 -36.69
N CYS A 148 9.84 2.77 -35.87
CA CYS A 148 9.81 2.34 -34.47
C CYS A 148 9.49 3.49 -33.50
N THR A 149 9.61 4.74 -33.96
CA THR A 149 9.42 5.93 -33.09
C THR A 149 8.03 5.95 -32.45
N THR A 150 6.97 5.73 -33.23
CA THR A 150 5.58 5.76 -32.73
C THR A 150 5.29 4.60 -31.77
N PRO A 151 5.60 3.32 -32.11
CA PRO A 151 5.44 2.21 -31.16
C PRO A 151 6.23 2.39 -29.85
N LEU A 152 7.47 2.87 -29.90
CA LEU A 152 8.30 3.08 -28.71
C LEU A 152 7.76 4.18 -27.80
N ARG A 153 7.22 5.26 -28.37
CA ARG A 153 6.56 6.31 -27.59
C ARG A 153 5.32 5.78 -26.87
N GLU A 154 4.54 4.94 -27.54
CA GLU A 154 3.36 4.32 -26.93
C GLU A 154 3.75 3.32 -25.83
N LEU A 155 4.82 2.54 -26.02
CA LEU A 155 5.38 1.68 -24.98
C LEU A 155 5.82 2.48 -23.74
N GLN A 156 6.48 3.62 -23.93
CA GLN A 156 6.85 4.51 -22.83
C GLN A 156 5.61 5.07 -22.10
N ARG A 157 4.56 5.45 -22.85
CA ARG A 157 3.29 5.91 -22.28
C ARG A 157 2.63 4.82 -21.43
N LEU A 158 2.54 3.59 -21.95
CA LEU A 158 1.98 2.43 -21.24
C LEU A 158 2.82 2.06 -20.01
N SER A 159 4.15 2.14 -20.11
CA SER A 159 5.04 1.98 -18.96
C SER A 159 4.75 3.00 -17.85
N GLY A 160 4.49 4.26 -18.23
CA GLY A 160 4.05 5.31 -17.30
C GLY A 160 2.71 5.00 -16.62
N VAL A 161 1.77 4.35 -17.31
CA VAL A 161 0.51 3.87 -16.71
C VAL A 161 0.79 2.82 -15.64
N LEU A 162 1.62 1.81 -15.94
CA LEU A 162 2.01 0.79 -14.96
C LEU A 162 2.74 1.40 -13.74
N ASP A 163 3.59 2.40 -13.96
CA ASP A 163 4.24 3.14 -12.87
C ASP A 163 3.25 3.93 -12.01
N GLY A 164 2.17 4.43 -12.61
CA GLY A 164 1.04 5.03 -11.91
C GLY A 164 0.32 4.02 -11.02
N LEU A 165 -0.08 2.88 -11.60
CA LEU A 165 -0.77 1.80 -10.89
C LEU A 165 0.06 1.23 -9.74
N ARG A 166 1.40 1.20 -9.87
CA ARG A 166 2.31 0.77 -8.80
C ARG A 166 2.23 1.63 -7.53
N LYS A 167 1.85 2.90 -7.63
CA LYS A 167 1.82 3.83 -6.47
C LYS A 167 0.66 3.54 -5.52
N THR A 168 -0.42 2.94 -6.02
CA THR A 168 -1.65 2.71 -5.27
C THR A 168 -1.93 1.22 -5.15
N LEU A 169 -2.22 0.75 -3.94
CA LEU A 169 -2.66 -0.63 -3.73
C LEU A 169 -4.04 -0.84 -4.38
N PRO A 170 -4.29 -1.99 -5.03
CA PRO A 170 -5.57 -2.25 -5.66
C PRO A 170 -6.64 -2.51 -4.60
N LEU A 171 -7.79 -1.86 -4.75
CA LEU A 171 -8.98 -2.06 -3.91
C LEU A 171 -10.07 -2.90 -4.60
N SER A 172 -9.86 -3.24 -5.87
CA SER A 172 -10.78 -4.05 -6.67
C SER A 172 -10.00 -4.91 -7.68
N PRO A 173 -10.61 -6.01 -8.18
CA PRO A 173 -10.02 -6.83 -9.24
C PRO A 173 -9.77 -6.08 -10.55
N ALA A 174 -10.49 -4.98 -10.80
CA ALA A 174 -10.34 -4.19 -12.01
C ALA A 174 -8.92 -3.63 -12.19
N ALA A 175 -8.24 -3.26 -11.09
CA ALA A 175 -6.86 -2.78 -11.16
C ALA A 175 -5.86 -3.87 -11.59
N ILE A 176 -6.15 -5.13 -11.27
CA ILE A 176 -5.35 -6.28 -11.72
C ILE A 176 -5.51 -6.47 -13.23
N GLU A 177 -6.76 -6.41 -13.69
CA GLU A 177 -7.08 -6.51 -15.11
C GLU A 177 -6.48 -5.34 -15.90
N GLU A 178 -6.46 -4.15 -15.33
CA GLU A 178 -5.82 -2.98 -15.95
C GLU A 178 -4.30 -3.19 -16.14
N VAL A 179 -3.60 -3.77 -15.15
CA VAL A 179 -2.19 -4.14 -15.29
C VAL A 179 -1.99 -5.16 -16.41
N ARG A 180 -2.80 -6.24 -16.42
CA ARG A 180 -2.70 -7.30 -17.44
C ARG A 180 -3.01 -6.79 -18.84
N SER A 181 -4.07 -6.02 -18.99
CA SER A 181 -4.47 -5.38 -20.25
C SER A 181 -3.38 -4.41 -20.75
N THR A 182 -2.82 -3.60 -19.86
CA THR A 182 -1.72 -2.69 -20.20
C THR A 182 -0.48 -3.47 -20.65
N ALA A 183 -0.11 -4.53 -19.94
CA ALA A 183 0.99 -5.40 -20.32
C ALA A 183 0.74 -6.12 -21.65
N ALA A 184 -0.49 -6.60 -21.91
CA ALA A 184 -0.86 -7.22 -23.18
C ALA A 184 -0.72 -6.24 -24.35
N ARG A 185 -1.20 -4.99 -24.21
CA ARG A 185 -1.02 -3.94 -25.21
C ARG A 185 0.45 -3.62 -25.45
N MET A 186 1.29 -3.62 -24.40
CA MET A 186 2.74 -3.47 -24.58
C MET A 186 3.31 -4.62 -25.43
N ARG A 187 2.90 -5.87 -25.18
CA ARG A 187 3.34 -7.03 -25.98
C ARG A 187 2.88 -6.92 -27.45
N GLU A 188 1.66 -6.44 -27.70
CA GLU A 188 1.18 -6.17 -29.07
C GLU A 188 2.02 -5.11 -29.79
N HIS A 189 2.37 -4.02 -29.11
CA HIS A 189 3.25 -3.00 -29.67
C HIS A 189 4.66 -3.53 -29.95
N ILE A 190 5.22 -4.37 -29.06
CA ILE A 190 6.50 -5.03 -29.30
C ILE A 190 6.43 -5.97 -30.51
N ASN A 191 5.37 -6.75 -30.63
CA ASN A 191 5.20 -7.69 -31.73
C ASN A 191 4.99 -6.98 -33.08
N SER A 192 4.36 -5.82 -33.07
CA SER A 192 4.15 -4.95 -34.24
C SER A 192 5.33 -4.03 -34.58
N LEU A 193 6.43 -4.08 -33.82
CA LEU A 193 7.67 -3.41 -34.24
C LEU A 193 8.13 -3.98 -35.59
N GLY A 194 7.94 -3.18 -36.65
CA GLY A 194 8.45 -3.42 -37.99
C GLY A 194 9.95 -3.16 -38.02
N LEU A 195 10.73 -4.16 -37.61
CA LEU A 195 12.19 -4.15 -37.69
C LEU A 195 12.66 -4.59 -39.08
N ASP A 196 12.04 -4.01 -40.11
CA ASP A 196 12.35 -4.30 -41.51
C ASP A 196 13.81 -3.92 -41.79
N GLY A 197 14.59 -4.89 -42.27
CA GLY A 197 16.03 -4.74 -42.54
C GLY A 197 16.97 -5.27 -41.45
N GLU A 198 16.46 -5.66 -40.27
CA GLU A 198 17.25 -6.40 -39.28
C GLU A 198 17.13 -7.92 -39.51
N PRO A 199 18.13 -8.73 -39.13
CA PRO A 199 18.06 -10.16 -39.39
C PRO A 199 16.94 -10.81 -38.56
N ALA A 200 16.13 -11.64 -39.21
CA ALA A 200 14.90 -12.19 -38.63
C ALA A 200 15.14 -12.98 -37.32
N GLU A 201 16.25 -13.72 -37.24
CA GLU A 201 16.64 -14.48 -36.06
C GLU A 201 16.92 -13.57 -34.84
N MET A 202 17.50 -12.39 -35.08
CA MET A 202 17.78 -11.38 -34.04
C MET A 202 16.50 -10.76 -33.51
N VAL A 203 15.60 -10.39 -34.42
CA VAL A 203 14.29 -9.84 -34.10
C VAL A 203 13.46 -10.86 -33.32
N ALA A 204 13.48 -12.13 -33.75
CA ALA A 204 12.80 -13.21 -33.05
C ALA A 204 13.36 -13.42 -31.63
N PHE A 205 14.69 -13.39 -31.48
CA PHE A 205 15.34 -13.47 -30.17
C PHE A 205 14.93 -12.31 -29.25
N LEU A 206 14.99 -11.06 -29.72
CA LEU A 206 14.60 -9.89 -28.93
C LEU A 206 13.11 -9.93 -28.53
N LYS A 207 12.22 -10.33 -29.45
CA LYS A 207 10.80 -10.51 -29.14
C LYS A 207 10.58 -11.60 -28.09
N LYS A 208 11.31 -12.73 -28.16
CA LYS A 208 11.29 -13.78 -27.13
C LYS A 208 11.79 -13.27 -25.78
N CYS A 209 12.88 -12.51 -25.73
CA CYS A 209 13.39 -11.91 -24.50
C CYS A 209 12.37 -10.99 -23.81
N SER A 210 11.50 -10.34 -24.57
CA SER A 210 10.44 -9.47 -24.04
C SER A 210 9.19 -10.22 -23.55
N GLY A 211 9.09 -11.52 -23.85
CA GLY A 211 8.01 -12.40 -23.41
C GLY A 211 8.10 -12.78 -21.92
N PRO A 212 7.03 -13.36 -21.35
CA PRO A 212 6.96 -13.70 -19.94
C PRO A 212 8.04 -14.72 -19.50
N ASP A 213 8.41 -15.64 -20.39
CA ASP A 213 9.42 -16.67 -20.15
C ASP A 213 10.85 -16.23 -20.50
N GLY A 214 11.02 -15.07 -21.13
CA GLY A 214 12.26 -14.68 -21.78
C GLY A 214 12.64 -15.58 -22.97
N ALA A 215 13.89 -15.47 -23.41
CA ALA A 215 14.46 -16.35 -24.44
C ALA A 215 15.37 -17.41 -23.80
N PRO A 216 15.32 -18.68 -24.25
CA PRO A 216 16.24 -19.70 -23.77
C PRO A 216 17.67 -19.39 -24.22
N LEU A 217 18.66 -19.79 -23.42
CA LEU A 217 20.08 -19.56 -23.73
C LEU A 217 20.53 -20.23 -25.05
N THR A 218 19.85 -21.30 -25.45
CA THR A 218 20.09 -21.97 -26.74
C THR A 218 19.78 -21.09 -27.95
N ASP A 219 18.91 -20.09 -27.78
CA ASP A 219 18.57 -19.15 -28.86
C ASP A 219 19.60 -18.02 -28.98
N LEU A 220 20.54 -17.91 -28.03
CA LEU A 220 21.67 -16.97 -28.09
C LEU A 220 22.82 -17.59 -28.89
N THR A 221 22.65 -17.68 -30.22
CA THR A 221 23.71 -18.18 -31.10
C THR A 221 24.90 -17.20 -31.14
N PRO A 222 26.10 -17.63 -31.58
CA PRO A 222 27.23 -16.73 -31.76
C PRO A 222 26.92 -15.51 -32.64
N GLU A 223 26.12 -15.70 -33.70
CA GLU A 223 25.67 -14.65 -34.60
C GLU A 223 24.75 -13.67 -33.87
N VAL A 224 23.83 -14.19 -33.05
CA VAL A 224 22.92 -13.37 -32.24
C VAL A 224 23.69 -12.56 -31.22
N PHE A 225 24.63 -13.19 -30.54
CA PHE A 225 25.48 -12.51 -29.57
C PHE A 225 26.37 -11.43 -30.20
N GLN A 226 26.95 -11.71 -31.38
CA GLN A 226 27.76 -10.74 -32.09
C GLN A 226 26.93 -9.55 -32.56
N TRP A 227 25.74 -9.78 -33.14
CA TRP A 227 24.84 -8.71 -33.54
C TRP A 227 24.37 -7.86 -32.34
N ILE A 228 24.05 -8.49 -31.21
CA ILE A 228 23.72 -7.81 -29.95
C ILE A 228 24.88 -6.91 -29.50
N LYS A 229 26.13 -7.38 -29.61
CA LYS A 229 27.31 -6.58 -29.29
C LYS A 229 27.51 -5.41 -30.24
N ASP A 230 27.43 -5.65 -31.54
CA ASP A 230 27.65 -4.65 -32.58
C ASP A 230 26.64 -3.49 -32.48
N LYS A 231 25.41 -3.82 -32.07
CA LYS A 231 24.35 -2.84 -31.84
C LYS A 231 24.37 -2.22 -30.43
N GLY A 232 25.25 -2.68 -29.54
CA GLY A 232 25.44 -2.14 -28.18
C GLY A 232 24.44 -2.63 -27.13
N TYR A 233 23.76 -3.77 -27.36
CA TYR A 233 22.67 -4.29 -26.53
C TYR A 233 23.13 -5.21 -25.40
N ALA A 234 24.41 -5.59 -25.38
CA ALA A 234 24.95 -6.55 -24.42
C ALA A 234 24.78 -6.12 -22.95
N ALA A 235 24.75 -4.81 -22.68
CA ALA A 235 24.58 -4.27 -21.31
C ALA A 235 23.12 -4.26 -20.83
N THR A 236 22.16 -4.25 -21.75
CA THR A 236 20.72 -4.17 -21.46
C THR A 236 20.07 -5.53 -21.25
N LEU A 237 20.60 -6.58 -21.88
CA LEU A 237 20.10 -7.94 -21.71
C LEU A 237 20.68 -8.57 -20.44
N ARG A 238 19.82 -9.17 -19.61
CA ARG A 238 20.21 -9.84 -18.37
C ARG A 238 19.65 -11.25 -18.31
N VAL A 239 20.48 -12.18 -17.84
CA VAL A 239 20.04 -13.54 -17.51
C VAL A 239 19.36 -13.50 -16.14
N LYS A 240 18.11 -13.95 -16.08
CA LYS A 240 17.40 -14.18 -14.81
C LYS A 240 17.37 -15.69 -14.55
N PRO A 241 17.92 -16.18 -13.42
CA PRO A 241 17.75 -17.58 -13.04
C PRO A 241 16.25 -17.86 -12.82
N ARG A 242 15.77 -18.99 -13.36
CA ARG A 242 14.42 -19.51 -13.09
C ARG A 242 14.34 -20.11 -11.70
#